data_AF-A0A411E9Q2-F1
#
_entry.id   AF-A0A411E9Q2-F1
#
_cell.length_a   1.000
_cell.length_b   1.000
_cell.length_c   1.000
_cell.angle_alpha   90.00
_cell.angle_beta   90.00
_cell.angle_gamma   90.00
#
_symmetry.space_group_name_H-M   'P 1'
#
loop_
_entity.id
_entity.type
_entity.pdbx_description
1 polymer ?
#
loop_
_entity_poly.entity_id
_entity_poly.type
_entity_poly.pdbx_seq_one_letter_code
_entity_poly.pdbx_strand_id
1 'polypeptide(L)'
;MKTIKIGLLLGLYFLVIACSKSDNSEGMGTEDTNNEDPNSTALSYQNDIRPIIQGNCLSCHSNPPTNNAPMSLTSLSLVKSAIENRNLLSRINSTTNPMPPDGLMPLSARELIAEWANQGFPE
;
A
#
# COMPACT_ATOMS: atom_id res chain seq x y z
N MET A 1 -51.54 -16.81 19.31
CA MET A 1 -52.67 -15.85 19.31
C MET A 1 -52.87 -15.33 20.72
N LYS A 2 -52.47 -14.09 20.99
CA LYS A 2 -52.90 -13.26 22.12
C LYS A 2 -52.52 -11.83 21.77
N THR A 3 -53.53 -11.00 21.61
CA THR A 3 -53.53 -9.67 21.04
C THR A 3 -53.05 -8.65 22.08
N ILE A 4 -52.02 -7.87 21.73
CA ILE A 4 -51.56 -6.75 22.55
C ILE A 4 -52.27 -5.48 22.05
N LYS A 5 -52.92 -4.80 22.99
CA LYS A 5 -53.85 -3.69 22.77
C LYS A 5 -53.08 -2.42 22.41
N ILE A 6 -53.54 -1.78 21.33
CA ILE A 6 -53.10 -0.47 20.85
C ILE A 6 -53.69 0.60 21.79
N GLY A 7 -52.81 1.33 22.47
CA GLY A 7 -53.14 2.53 23.25
C GLY A 7 -52.73 3.78 22.46
N LEU A 8 -53.72 4.50 21.98
CA LEU A 8 -53.64 5.76 21.26
C LEU A 8 -53.23 6.90 22.21
N LEU A 9 -52.12 7.59 21.93
CA LEU A 9 -51.86 8.93 22.46
C LEU A 9 -51.21 9.78 21.36
N LEU A 10 -52.00 10.75 20.89
CA LEU A 10 -51.61 11.84 20.01
C LEU A 10 -50.44 12.64 20.59
N GLY A 11 -49.49 13.00 19.74
CA GLY A 11 -48.42 13.93 20.08
C GLY A 11 -47.72 14.44 18.83
N LEU A 12 -48.44 15.26 18.05
CA LEU A 12 -47.91 16.00 16.91
C LEU A 12 -46.94 17.07 17.42
N TYR A 13 -45.63 16.88 17.21
CA TYR A 13 -44.66 17.98 17.27
C TYR A 13 -43.80 17.94 16.02
N PHE A 14 -44.35 18.56 14.97
CA PHE A 14 -43.58 19.08 13.86
C PHE A 14 -42.78 20.27 14.38
N LEU A 15 -41.45 20.12 14.48
CA LEU A 15 -40.56 21.27 14.47
C LEU A 15 -39.63 21.12 13.26
N VAL A 16 -40.05 21.76 12.17
CA VAL A 16 -39.20 22.03 11.02
C VAL A 16 -38.09 22.97 11.46
N ILE A 17 -36.86 22.48 11.48
CA ILE A 17 -35.69 23.35 11.44
C ILE A 17 -35.25 23.37 9.97
N ALA A 18 -35.72 24.39 9.26
CA ALA A 18 -35.15 24.80 8.00
C ALA A 18 -33.88 25.62 8.30
N CYS A 19 -32.72 25.08 7.93
CA CYS A 19 -31.53 25.88 7.70
C CYS A 19 -31.12 25.72 6.24
N SER A 20 -31.42 26.75 5.46
CA SER A 20 -30.92 26.93 4.10
C SER A 20 -29.42 27.28 4.15
N LYS A 21 -28.61 26.54 3.39
CA LYS A 21 -27.42 27.10 2.72
C LYS A 21 -27.43 26.62 1.28
N SER A 22 -27.55 27.58 0.39
CA SER A 22 -27.30 27.47 -1.05
C SER A 22 -25.81 27.71 -1.26
N ASP A 23 -25.11 26.80 -1.92
CA ASP A 23 -24.48 27.03 -3.22
C ASP A 23 -23.60 25.85 -3.64
N ASN A 24 -23.49 25.72 -4.95
CA ASN A 24 -23.08 24.61 -5.80
C ASN A 24 -21.60 24.16 -5.69
N SER A 25 -21.35 22.87 -5.89
CA SER A 25 -20.45 22.37 -6.94
C SER A 25 -20.71 20.87 -7.12
N GLU A 26 -21.24 20.52 -8.28
CA GLU A 26 -21.11 19.17 -8.82
C GLU A 26 -19.63 18.95 -9.16
N GLY A 27 -19.14 17.72 -9.00
CA GLY A 27 -17.97 17.25 -9.74
C GLY A 27 -16.82 16.70 -8.90
N MET A 28 -16.54 15.43 -9.22
CA MET A 28 -15.21 14.87 -9.45
C MET A 28 -14.48 14.23 -8.27
N GLY A 29 -14.30 12.91 -8.40
CA GLY A 29 -12.98 12.31 -8.29
C GLY A 29 -12.48 11.98 -6.89
N THR A 30 -12.47 10.68 -6.60
CA THR A 30 -11.43 9.95 -5.86
C THR A 30 -10.84 10.65 -4.64
N GLU A 31 -11.22 10.17 -3.45
CA GLU A 31 -10.37 10.18 -2.27
C GLU A 31 -9.06 9.44 -2.59
N ASP A 32 -8.11 10.14 -3.20
CA ASP A 32 -6.70 9.79 -3.14
C ASP A 32 -6.12 10.57 -1.98
N THR A 33 -6.06 9.93 -0.81
CA THR A 33 -5.37 10.47 0.35
C THR A 33 -3.87 10.28 0.15
N ASN A 34 -3.29 11.06 -0.77
CA ASN A 34 -1.86 11.36 -0.76
C ASN A 34 -1.59 12.26 0.45
N ASN A 35 -1.49 11.64 1.63
CA ASN A 35 -0.66 12.17 2.70
C ASN A 35 0.80 12.05 2.24
N GLU A 36 1.22 12.89 1.29
CA GLU A 36 2.63 13.15 1.10
C GLU A 36 3.13 13.82 2.38
N ASP A 37 3.93 13.09 3.16
CA ASP A 37 4.77 13.72 4.18
C ASP A 37 5.59 14.80 3.47
N PRO A 38 5.42 16.10 3.82
CA PRO A 38 6.14 17.19 3.19
C PRO A 38 7.67 17.12 3.42
N ASN A 39 8.14 16.11 4.16
CA ASN A 39 9.55 15.82 4.41
C ASN A 39 10.06 14.54 3.72
N SER A 40 9.21 13.80 2.98
CA SER A 40 9.67 12.63 2.23
C SER A 40 10.41 13.10 0.97
N THR A 41 11.74 12.93 0.96
CA THR A 41 12.53 13.18 -0.25
C THR A 41 12.17 12.12 -1.29
N ALA A 42 11.94 12.56 -2.53
CA ALA A 42 11.66 11.65 -3.63
C ALA A 42 12.81 10.63 -3.78
N LEU A 43 12.49 9.36 -3.62
CA LEU A 43 13.41 8.24 -3.83
C LEU A 43 13.57 7.99 -5.34
N SER A 44 14.65 7.32 -5.72
CA SER A 44 14.81 6.80 -7.08
C SER A 44 15.22 5.34 -7.08
N TYR A 45 14.80 4.61 -8.12
CA TYR A 45 15.27 3.25 -8.28
C TYR A 45 16.81 3.22 -8.39
N GLN A 46 17.39 4.13 -9.16
CA GLN A 46 18.81 4.08 -9.46
C GLN A 46 19.72 4.41 -8.28
N ASN A 47 19.33 5.31 -7.39
CA ASN A 47 20.20 5.74 -6.28
C ASN A 47 19.88 4.97 -4.99
N ASP A 48 18.61 4.69 -4.73
CA ASP A 48 18.18 4.20 -3.42
C ASP A 48 17.89 2.69 -3.44
N ILE A 49 17.21 2.19 -4.48
CA ILE A 49 16.71 0.81 -4.50
C ILE A 49 17.68 -0.16 -5.16
N ARG A 50 18.30 0.21 -6.28
CA ARG A 50 19.22 -0.66 -7.02
C ARG A 50 20.36 -1.20 -6.13
N PRO A 51 21.01 -0.39 -5.27
CA PRO A 51 22.05 -0.90 -4.37
C PRO A 51 21.52 -1.98 -3.40
N ILE A 52 20.29 -1.80 -2.90
CA ILE A 52 19.64 -2.78 -2.02
C ILE A 52 19.41 -4.10 -2.77
N ILE A 53 18.86 -4.02 -3.99
CA ILE A 53 18.59 -5.20 -4.83
C ILE A 53 19.89 -5.94 -5.16
N GLN A 54 20.94 -5.20 -5.54
CA GLN A 54 22.26 -5.77 -5.84
C GLN A 54 22.88 -6.47 -4.64
N GLY A 55 22.82 -5.85 -3.46
CA GLY A 55 23.45 -6.37 -2.25
C GLY A 55 22.70 -7.53 -1.59
N ASN A 56 21.37 -7.59 -1.72
CA ASN A 56 20.55 -8.52 -0.94
C ASN A 56 19.76 -9.53 -1.78
N CYS A 57 19.57 -9.31 -3.09
CA CYS A 57 18.63 -10.13 -3.88
C CYS A 57 19.32 -10.92 -5.01
N LEU A 58 20.29 -10.33 -5.70
CA LEU A 58 20.76 -10.85 -6.99
C LEU A 58 21.61 -12.12 -6.91
N SER A 59 22.05 -12.55 -5.71
CA SER A 59 22.75 -13.84 -5.55
C SER A 59 21.87 -15.04 -5.94
N CYS A 60 20.55 -14.94 -5.76
CA CYS A 60 19.57 -15.95 -6.15
C CYS A 60 18.64 -15.43 -7.26
N HIS A 61 18.29 -14.14 -7.25
CA HIS A 61 17.39 -13.51 -8.22
C HIS A 61 18.12 -12.90 -9.43
N SER A 62 19.20 -13.54 -9.88
CA SER A 62 19.94 -13.19 -11.10
C SER A 62 19.15 -13.53 -12.38
N ASN A 63 19.79 -13.36 -13.54
CA ASN A 63 19.28 -13.86 -14.82
C ASN A 63 20.31 -14.81 -15.47
N PRO A 64 20.06 -16.13 -15.52
CA PRO A 64 18.88 -16.82 -15.01
C PRO A 64 18.82 -16.83 -13.47
N PRO A 65 17.63 -17.00 -12.86
CA PRO A 65 17.50 -17.21 -11.43
C PRO A 65 18.20 -18.50 -10.99
N THR A 66 18.71 -18.52 -9.76
CA THR A 66 19.42 -19.64 -9.15
C THR A 66 18.82 -19.95 -7.77
N ASN A 67 19.26 -21.03 -7.13
CA ASN A 67 18.85 -21.39 -5.75
C ASN A 67 17.33 -21.38 -5.55
N ASN A 68 16.59 -21.92 -6.53
CA ASN A 68 15.14 -22.03 -6.53
C ASN A 68 14.37 -20.68 -6.52
N ALA A 69 15.04 -19.57 -6.81
CA ALA A 69 14.35 -18.31 -7.00
C ALA A 69 13.44 -18.38 -8.25
N PRO A 70 12.16 -17.98 -8.16
CA PRO A 70 11.20 -18.19 -9.25
C PRO A 70 11.26 -17.12 -10.35
N MET A 71 12.06 -16.06 -10.17
CA MET A 71 12.12 -14.91 -11.06
C MET A 71 13.42 -14.11 -10.90
N SER A 72 13.79 -13.38 -11.95
CA SER A 72 14.88 -12.41 -11.93
C SER A 72 14.41 -11.07 -11.34
N LEU A 73 15.32 -10.35 -10.69
CA LEU A 73 15.13 -8.99 -10.17
C LEU A 73 16.19 -8.02 -10.71
N THR A 74 16.78 -8.29 -11.88
CA THR A 74 17.92 -7.55 -12.41
C THR A 74 17.61 -6.18 -13.02
N SER A 75 16.34 -5.77 -13.08
CA SER A 75 15.93 -4.48 -13.65
C SER A 75 14.80 -3.83 -12.84
N LEU A 76 14.65 -2.51 -13.00
CA LEU A 76 13.56 -1.73 -12.42
C LEU A 76 12.20 -2.37 -12.68
N SER A 77 11.93 -2.69 -13.96
CA SER A 77 10.66 -3.29 -14.38
C SER A 77 10.38 -4.64 -13.71
N LEU A 78 11.41 -5.45 -13.49
CA LEU A 78 11.27 -6.75 -12.82
C LEU A 78 11.03 -6.58 -11.31
N VAL A 79 11.73 -5.64 -10.67
CA VAL A 79 11.54 -5.32 -9.24
C VAL A 79 10.15 -4.75 -9.00
N LYS A 80 9.72 -3.77 -9.81
CA LYS A 80 8.36 -3.22 -9.78
C LYS A 80 7.31 -4.32 -9.98
N SER A 81 7.47 -5.16 -11.00
CA SER A 81 6.56 -6.27 -11.26
C SER A 81 6.50 -7.27 -10.08
N ALA A 82 7.62 -7.51 -9.40
CA ALA A 82 7.65 -8.37 -8.21
C ALA A 82 6.86 -7.79 -7.03
N ILE A 83 6.92 -6.47 -6.84
CA ILE A 83 6.16 -5.76 -5.82
C ILE A 83 4.66 -5.84 -6.15
N GLU A 84 4.28 -5.45 -7.37
CA GLU A 84 2.87 -5.35 -7.78
C GLU A 84 2.19 -6.72 -7.94
N ASN A 85 2.92 -7.75 -8.41
CA ASN A 85 2.31 -8.99 -8.91
C ASN A 85 2.82 -10.26 -8.23
N ARG A 86 3.78 -10.18 -7.30
CA ARG A 86 4.44 -11.35 -6.68
C ARG A 86 4.63 -11.21 -5.17
N ASN A 87 3.98 -10.24 -4.53
CA ASN A 87 3.99 -10.03 -3.09
C ASN A 87 5.40 -9.78 -2.51
N LEU A 88 6.32 -9.15 -3.24
CA LEU A 88 7.70 -8.95 -2.79
C LEU A 88 7.78 -8.32 -1.38
N LEU A 89 6.98 -7.29 -1.11
CA LEU A 89 6.97 -6.62 0.20
C LEU A 89 6.59 -7.56 1.35
N SER A 90 5.64 -8.48 1.13
CA SER A 90 5.31 -9.49 2.15
C SER A 90 6.44 -10.50 2.32
N ARG A 91 7.07 -10.91 1.21
CA ARG A 91 8.16 -11.90 1.22
C ARG A 91 9.39 -11.44 1.98
N ILE A 92 9.82 -10.19 1.79
CA ILE A 92 10.97 -9.63 2.51
C ILE A 92 10.68 -9.36 3.99
N ASN A 93 9.40 -9.39 4.42
CA ASN A 93 9.00 -9.20 5.81
C ASN A 93 8.64 -10.51 6.55
N SER A 94 8.78 -11.67 5.91
CA SER A 94 8.41 -12.95 6.51
C SER A 94 9.46 -13.43 7.51
N THR A 95 9.13 -13.44 8.80
CA THR A 95 10.02 -13.96 9.86
C THR A 95 10.10 -15.49 9.90
N THR A 96 9.09 -16.18 9.38
CA THR A 96 9.02 -17.65 9.32
C THR A 96 9.59 -18.24 8.04
N ASN A 97 9.74 -17.43 7.00
CA ASN A 97 10.37 -17.79 5.72
C ASN A 97 11.20 -16.60 5.21
N PRO A 98 12.33 -16.29 5.88
CA PRO A 98 13.11 -15.09 5.61
C PRO A 98 13.68 -15.09 4.19
N MET A 99 13.80 -13.89 3.64
CA MET A 99 14.50 -13.65 2.38
C MET A 99 15.52 -12.52 2.62
N PRO A 100 16.82 -12.79 2.52
CA PRO A 100 17.42 -14.09 2.16
C PRO A 100 17.27 -15.19 3.23
N PRO A 101 17.53 -16.48 2.90
CA PRO A 101 17.28 -17.60 3.82
C PRO A 101 18.16 -17.65 5.08
N ASP A 102 19.31 -16.99 5.05
CA ASP A 102 20.25 -16.86 6.18
C ASP A 102 19.79 -15.82 7.22
N GLY A 103 18.84 -14.96 6.87
CA GLY A 103 18.23 -14.00 7.77
C GLY A 103 17.53 -12.87 7.02
N LEU A 104 16.68 -12.13 7.73
CA LEU A 104 16.05 -10.95 7.15
C LEU A 104 17.11 -9.88 6.85
N MET A 105 17.03 -9.33 5.64
CA MET A 105 17.73 -8.10 5.30
C MET A 105 17.35 -6.95 6.28
N PRO A 106 18.22 -5.92 6.41
CA PRO A 106 18.00 -4.83 7.36
C PRO A 106 16.62 -4.19 7.25
N LEU A 107 16.02 -3.82 8.40
CA LEU A 107 14.70 -3.19 8.43
C LEU A 107 14.65 -1.92 7.55
N SER A 108 15.66 -1.06 7.64
CA SER A 108 15.76 0.17 6.84
C SER A 108 15.72 -0.10 5.34
N ALA A 109 16.31 -1.19 4.86
CA ALA A 109 16.28 -1.54 3.45
C ALA A 109 14.88 -2.00 3.00
N ARG A 110 14.16 -2.72 3.87
CA ARG A 110 12.77 -3.16 3.59
C ARG A 110 11.81 -1.98 3.58
N GLU A 111 11.98 -1.06 4.54
CA GLU A 111 11.20 0.18 4.63
C GLU A 111 11.45 1.09 3.43
N LEU A 112 12.70 1.20 2.96
CA LEU A 112 13.02 2.01 1.79
C LEU A 112 12.38 1.48 0.50
N ILE A 113 12.33 0.15 0.32
CA ILE A 113 11.62 -0.48 -0.81
C ILE A 113 10.11 -0.22 -0.71
N ALA A 114 9.53 -0.30 0.50
CA ALA A 114 8.11 -0.03 0.70
C ALA A 114 7.78 1.45 0.43
N GLU A 115 8.60 2.37 0.92
CA GLU A 115 8.44 3.80 0.68
C GLU A 115 8.57 4.14 -0.81
N TRP A 116 9.56 3.56 -1.50
CA TRP A 116 9.69 3.74 -2.94
C TRP A 116 8.47 3.23 -3.73
N ALA A 117 7.86 2.12 -3.28
CA ALA A 117 6.62 1.63 -3.85
C ALA A 117 5.44 2.57 -3.57
N ASN A 118 5.36 3.13 -2.36
CA ASN A 118 4.32 4.09 -1.98
C ASN A 118 4.42 5.40 -2.77
N GLN A 119 5.63 5.84 -3.12
CA GLN A 119 5.87 6.99 -3.98
C GLN A 119 5.58 6.74 -5.48
N GLY A 120 5.06 5.56 -5.84
CA GLY A 120 4.66 5.24 -7.22
C GLY A 120 5.80 4.79 -8.13
N PHE A 121 6.88 4.24 -7.57
CA PHE A 121 8.04 3.72 -8.30
C PHE A 121 8.82 4.75 -9.14
N PRO A 122 9.25 5.89 -8.57
CA PRO A 122 10.10 6.87 -9.26
C PRO A 122 11.42 6.24 -9.74
N GLU A 123 11.86 6.58 -10.95
CA GLU A 123 13.06 6.00 -11.58
C GLU A 123 14.38 6.56 -11.06
#